data_AF-A0A920DPL4-F1
#
_entry.id   AF-A0A920DPL4-F1
#
_cell.length_a   1.000
_cell.length_b   1.000
_cell.length_c   1.000
_cell.angle_alpha   90.00
_cell.angle_beta   90.00
_cell.angle_gamma   90.00
#
_symmetry.space_group_name_H-M   'P 1'
#
loop_
_entity.id
_entity.type
_entity.pdbx_description
1 polymer ?
#
loop_
_entity_poly.entity_id
_entity_poly.type
_entity_poly.pdbx_seq_one_letter_code
_entity_poly.pdbx_strand_id
1 'polypeptide(L)' 'MSLFNNSSKKEKSKIYFIHLNHTNPLLDEKSKEFNDIINKGYNVAYEGLELNL' A
#
# COMPACT_ATOMS: atom_id res chain seq x y z
N MET A 1 4.47 8.41 -7.45
CA MET A 1 4.02 7.16 -8.12
C MET A 1 3.26 7.52 -9.38
N SER A 2 3.88 7.45 -10.56
CA SER A 2 3.17 7.64 -11.85
C SER A 2 3.01 6.34 -12.64
N LEU A 3 3.87 5.35 -12.38
CA LEU A 3 3.98 4.10 -13.16
C LEU A 3 2.67 3.32 -13.28
N PHE A 4 1.90 3.25 -12.19
CA PHE A 4 0.66 2.48 -12.11
C PHE A 4 -0.60 3.34 -12.17
N ASN A 5 -0.51 4.64 -12.51
CA ASN A 5 -1.68 5.52 -12.45
C ASN A 5 -2.84 5.03 -13.35
N ASN A 6 -2.50 4.55 -14.54
CA ASN A 6 -3.46 4.03 -15.53
C ASN A 6 -3.84 2.56 -15.30
N SER A 7 -3.26 1.89 -14.29
CA SER A 7 -3.62 0.51 -13.96
C SER A 7 -5.00 0.45 -13.31
N SER A 8 -5.73 -0.63 -13.59
CA SER A 8 -7.03 -0.88 -12.96
C SER A 8 -6.88 -1.07 -11.44
N LYS A 9 -7.97 -0.87 -10.68
CA LYS A 9 -7.96 -1.16 -9.24
C LYS A 9 -7.56 -2.61 -8.94
N LYS A 10 -7.93 -3.57 -9.80
CA LYS A 10 -7.58 -4.99 -9.67
C LYS A 10 -6.08 -5.24 -9.82
N GLU A 11 -5.39 -4.48 -10.67
CA GLU A 11 -3.93 -4.59 -10.77
C GLU A 11 -3.23 -3.89 -9.61
N LYS A 12 -3.73 -2.71 -9.19
CA LYS A 12 -3.18 -1.99 -8.03
C LYS A 12 -3.32 -2.78 -6.73
N SER A 13 -4.40 -3.54 -6.57
CA SER A 13 -4.64 -4.34 -5.36
C SER A 13 -3.67 -5.51 -5.18
N LYS A 14 -2.80 -5.79 -6.17
CA LYS A 14 -1.72 -6.77 -6.06
C LYS A 14 -0.41 -6.15 -5.57
N ILE A 15 -0.34 -4.82 -5.45
CA ILE A 15 0.89 -4.09 -5.11
C ILE A 15 0.90 -3.83 -3.60
N TYR A 16 1.99 -4.25 -2.95
CA TYR A 16 2.21 -4.09 -1.53
C TYR A 16 3.48 -3.26 -1.29
N PHE A 17 3.35 -2.22 -0.48
CA PHE A 17 4.50 -1.46 0.02
C PHE A 17 5.15 -2.24 1.16
N ILE A 18 6.45 -2.46 1.06
CA ILE A 18 7.27 -3.18 2.04
C ILE A 18 8.50 -2.35 2.44
N HIS A 19 9.24 -2.81 3.44
CA HIS A 19 10.51 -2.21 3.86
C HIS A 19 10.38 -0.71 4.23
N LEU A 20 9.35 -0.39 5.01
CA LEU A 20 9.12 0.95 5.51
C LEU A 20 10.16 1.30 6.59
N ASN A 21 10.67 2.53 6.54
CA ASN A 21 11.49 3.05 7.64
C ASN A 21 10.61 3.29 8.89
N HIS A 22 11.24 3.35 10.07
CA HIS A 22 10.54 3.43 11.35
C HIS A 22 9.61 4.65 11.50
N THR A 23 9.88 5.73 10.78
CA THR A 23 9.10 6.98 10.85
C THR A 23 8.14 7.14 9.67
N ASN A 24 7.96 6.11 8.84
CA ASN A 24 7.14 6.23 7.65
C ASN A 24 5.67 6.38 8.07
N PRO A 25 4.94 7.41 7.60
CA PRO A 25 3.53 7.60 7.97
C PRO A 25 2.63 6.43 7.52
N LEU A 26 3.07 5.62 6.55
CA LEU A 26 2.37 4.39 6.17
C LEU A 26 2.35 3.32 7.27
N LEU A 27 3.09 3.50 8.38
CA LEU A 27 2.98 2.66 9.58
C LEU A 27 1.82 3.07 10.50
N ASP A 28 1.21 4.24 10.30
CA ASP A 28 0.05 4.71 11.05
C ASP A 28 -1.21 4.65 10.17
N GLU A 29 -2.13 3.73 10.48
CA GLU A 29 -3.39 3.54 9.76
C GLU A 29 -4.33 4.77 9.84
N LYS A 30 -4.12 5.66 10.81
CA LYS A 30 -4.87 6.92 10.95
C LYS A 30 -4.25 8.07 10.16
N SER A 31 -3.05 7.89 9.62
CA SER A 31 -2.38 8.92 8.82
C SER A 31 -3.15 9.20 7.53
N LYS A 32 -3.00 10.41 7.02
CA LYS A 32 -3.57 10.79 5.73
C LYS A 32 -2.92 9.98 4.61
N GLU A 33 -1.62 9.74 4.70
CA GLU A 33 -0.79 9.05 3.72
C GLU A 33 -1.20 7.59 3.57
N PHE A 34 -1.46 6.88 4.67
CA PHE A 34 -1.98 5.52 4.65
C PHE A 34 -3.33 5.46 3.92
N ASN A 35 -4.26 6.32 4.35
CA ASN A 35 -5.59 6.41 3.73
C ASN A 35 -5.51 6.75 2.23
N ASP A 36 -4.61 7.65 1.82
CA ASP A 36 -4.40 8.01 0.42
C ASP A 36 -3.93 6.81 -0.42
N ILE A 37 -3.07 5.94 0.12
CA ILE A 37 -2.55 4.74 -0.58
C ILE A 37 -3.64 3.67 -0.69
N ILE A 38 -4.39 3.40 0.39
CA ILE A 38 -5.50 2.45 0.38
C ILE A 38 -6.61 2.91 -0.58
N ASN A 39 -6.97 4.21 -0.56
CA ASN A 39 -7.98 4.77 -1.47
C ASN A 39 -7.57 4.71 -2.94
N LYS A 40 -6.27 4.77 -3.23
CA LYS A 40 -5.73 4.56 -4.59
C LYS A 40 -5.76 3.09 -5.01
N GLY A 41 -6.07 2.17 -4.11
CA GLY A 41 -6.23 0.73 -4.36
C GLY A 41 -4.95 -0.08 -4.19
N TYR A 42 -3.95 0.45 -3.48
CA TYR A 42 -2.73 -0.28 -3.12
C TYR A 42 -2.83 -0.82 -1.69
N ASN A 43 -1.84 -1.62 -1.26
CA ASN A 43 -1.78 -2.16 0.10
C ASN A 43 -0.44 -1.85 0.78
N VAL A 44 -0.43 -1.89 2.12
CA VAL A 44 0.79 -1.85 2.93
C VAL A 44 0.96 -3.21 3.58
N ALA A 45 2.15 -3.80 3.48
CA ALA A 45 2.42 -5.07 4.14
C ALA A 45 2.66 -4.86 5.65
N TYR A 46 2.26 -5.86 6.43
CA TYR A 46 2.51 -5.94 7.87
C TYR A 46 3.20 -7.26 8.20
N GLU A 47 3.81 -7.33 9.39
CA GLU A 47 4.49 -8.54 9.85
C GLU A 47 3.50 -9.72 9.94
N GLY A 48 3.87 -10.86 9.38
CA GLY A 48 3.01 -12.05 9.32
C GLY A 48 1.98 -12.03 8.18
N LEU A 49 2.01 -11.05 7.27
CA LEU A 49 1.18 -11.09 6.07
C LEU A 49 1.54 -12.29 5.18
N GLU A 50 0.55 -13.19 5.00
CA GLU A 50 0.61 -14.29 4.04
C GLU A 50 -0.25 -13.97 2.81
N LEU A 51 0.32 -14.15 1.61
CA LEU A 51 -0.37 -13.92 0.35
C LEU A 51 -0.68 -15.26 -0.32
N ASN A 52 -1.97 -15.51 -0.58
CA ASN A 52 -2.42 -16.63 -1.39
C ASN A 52 -2.51 -16.17 -2.86
N LEU A 53 -1.63 -16.69 -3.71
CA LEU A 53 -1.48 -16.27 -5.11
C LEU A 53 -2.30 -17.13 -6.08
#